data_AF-E9EM83-F1
#
_entry.id   AF-E9EM83-F1
#
_cell.length_a   1.000
_cell.length_b   1.000
_cell.length_c   1.000
_cell.angle_alpha   90.00
_cell.angle_beta   90.00
_cell.angle_gamma   90.00
#
_symmetry.space_group_name_H-M   'P 1'
#
loop_
_entity.id
_entity.type
_entity.pdbx_description
1 polymer ?
#
loop_
_entity_poly.entity_id
_entity_poly.type
_entity_poly.pdbx_seq_one_letter_code
_entity_poly.pdbx_strand_id
1 'polypeptide(L)'
;MGSPAFRRFPDPFSNPAPTPASFDYINEGQDLAESSKGSRLLNLPVEILSKVIENFDPIADQESLACLALVNRDCGQLARSCQFRSVKLDFSSRATSLAGVLFREAVERSRHHGRTRLPSLGACVRHVRASNMYFWRQVDALKAGPFSRDGNHEDDREPMTDLQFQ
;
A
#
# COMPACT_ATOMS: atom_id res chain seq x y z
N MET A 1 2.96 -9.10 35.00
CA MET A 1 2.87 -7.63 34.92
C MET A 1 3.11 -7.26 33.46
N GLY A 2 2.05 -7.06 32.69
CA GLY A 2 2.14 -6.76 31.25
C GLY A 2 2.51 -5.29 31.04
N SER A 3 3.54 -5.04 30.24
CA SER A 3 3.89 -3.68 29.82
C SER A 3 2.70 -3.07 29.07
N PRO A 4 2.26 -1.84 29.39
CA PRO A 4 1.23 -1.18 28.62
C PRO A 4 1.76 -0.97 27.20
N ALA A 5 0.95 -1.35 26.20
CA ALA A 5 1.22 -1.07 24.80
C ALA A 5 1.38 0.45 24.67
N PHE A 6 2.63 0.91 24.58
CA PHE A 6 2.96 2.30 24.30
C PHE A 6 2.44 2.56 22.88
N ARG A 7 1.21 3.10 22.79
CA ARG A 7 0.67 3.61 21.53
C ARG A 7 1.64 4.68 21.09
N ARG A 8 2.52 4.32 20.15
CA ARG A 8 3.44 5.25 19.50
C ARG A 8 2.54 6.36 18.96
N PHE A 9 2.69 7.57 19.52
CA PHE A 9 1.98 8.72 18.97
C PHE A 9 2.30 8.76 17.48
N PRO A 10 1.29 8.80 16.60
CA PRO A 10 1.54 8.92 15.18
C PRO A 10 2.35 10.19 14.99
N ASP A 11 3.47 10.06 14.26
CA ASP A 11 4.30 11.19 13.88
C ASP A 11 3.38 12.26 13.24
N PRO A 12 3.35 13.51 13.75
CA PRO A 12 2.48 14.55 13.22
C PRO A 12 2.78 14.92 11.76
N PHE A 13 3.92 14.48 11.22
CA PHE A 13 4.30 14.61 9.82
C PHE A 13 4.12 13.31 9.01
N SER A 14 3.69 12.21 9.65
CA SER A 14 3.26 11.01 8.94
C SER A 14 1.90 11.26 8.32
N ASN A 15 1.87 11.43 6.99
CA ASN A 15 0.62 11.37 6.23
C ASN A 15 -0.24 10.19 6.71
N PRO A 16 -1.49 10.42 7.14
CA PRO A 16 -2.35 9.36 7.65
C PRO A 16 -2.44 8.26 6.61
N ALA A 17 -2.41 7.01 7.06
CA ALA A 17 -2.51 5.89 6.15
C ALA A 17 -3.80 6.06 5.31
N PRO A 18 -3.71 5.94 3.98
CA PRO A 18 -4.86 6.18 3.12
C PRO A 18 -5.99 5.21 3.49
N THR A 19 -7.23 5.67 3.41
CA THR A 19 -8.38 4.77 3.58
C THR A 19 -8.37 3.71 2.49
N PRO A 20 -8.71 2.43 2.81
CA PRO A 20 -8.88 1.41 1.80
C PRO A 20 -9.90 1.84 0.72
N ALA A 21 -9.69 1.39 -0.52
CA ALA A 21 -10.71 1.58 -1.56
C ALA A 21 -11.98 0.78 -1.21
N SER A 22 -13.12 1.33 -1.60
CA SER A 22 -14.43 0.69 -1.49
C SER A 22 -14.51 -0.59 -2.32
N PHE A 23 -15.42 -1.49 -1.94
CA PHE A 23 -15.50 -2.81 -2.56
C PHE A 23 -15.88 -2.77 -4.04
N ASP A 24 -16.78 -1.88 -4.44
CA ASP A 24 -17.18 -1.65 -5.84
C ASP A 24 -15.99 -1.23 -6.72
N TYR A 25 -15.11 -0.38 -6.19
CA TYR A 25 -13.90 0.06 -6.87
C TYR A 25 -12.90 -1.09 -7.05
N ILE A 26 -12.56 -1.81 -5.98
CA ILE A 26 -11.56 -2.89 -6.03
C ILE A 26 -12.03 -4.13 -6.79
N ASN A 27 -13.35 -4.29 -6.94
CA ASN A 27 -13.96 -5.36 -7.71
C ASN A 27 -14.14 -4.97 -9.19
N GLU A 28 -13.80 -3.74 -9.59
CA GLU A 28 -13.75 -3.26 -10.98
C GLU A 28 -15.05 -3.48 -11.80
N GLY A 29 -16.19 -3.58 -11.12
CA GLY A 29 -17.49 -3.89 -11.73
C GLY A 29 -17.67 -5.34 -12.16
N GLN A 30 -16.87 -6.27 -11.61
CA GLN A 30 -17.04 -7.71 -11.80
C GLN A 30 -18.19 -8.23 -10.93
N ASP A 31 -18.88 -9.28 -11.41
CA ASP A 31 -19.83 -9.99 -10.57
C ASP A 31 -19.11 -10.71 -9.42
N LEU A 32 -19.82 -10.87 -8.30
CA LEU A 32 -19.35 -11.71 -7.20
C LEU A 32 -19.12 -13.13 -7.70
N ALA A 33 -18.03 -13.74 -7.23
CA ALA A 33 -17.76 -15.14 -7.50
C ALA A 33 -18.90 -16.02 -6.96
N GLU A 34 -19.14 -17.18 -7.57
CA GLU A 34 -20.17 -18.12 -7.09
C GLU A 34 -19.97 -18.49 -5.61
N SER A 35 -18.72 -18.63 -5.17
CA SER A 35 -18.37 -18.89 -3.77
C SER A 35 -18.68 -17.73 -2.81
N SER A 36 -18.93 -16.54 -3.34
CA SER A 36 -19.15 -15.30 -2.57
C SER A 36 -20.62 -14.90 -2.50
N LYS A 37 -21.49 -15.38 -3.39
CA LYS A 37 -22.92 -15.00 -3.44
C LYS A 37 -23.70 -15.30 -2.15
N GLY A 38 -23.26 -16.29 -1.37
CA GLY A 38 -23.82 -16.61 -0.05
C GLY A 38 -23.28 -15.77 1.12
N SER A 39 -22.31 -14.89 0.88
CA SER A 39 -21.64 -14.14 1.95
C SER A 39 -22.51 -13.00 2.46
N ARG A 40 -22.91 -13.08 3.74
CA ARG A 40 -23.64 -11.98 4.40
C ARG A 40 -22.84 -10.68 4.47
N LEU A 41 -21.51 -10.77 4.55
CA LEU A 41 -20.62 -9.61 4.60
C LEU A 41 -20.63 -8.83 3.28
N LEU A 42 -20.56 -9.55 2.14
CA LEU A 42 -20.50 -8.94 0.81
C LEU A 42 -21.87 -8.47 0.30
N ASN A 43 -22.96 -8.91 0.95
CA ASN A 43 -24.32 -8.45 0.69
C ASN A 43 -24.69 -7.16 1.46
N LEU A 44 -23.80 -6.62 2.28
CA LEU A 44 -24.01 -5.33 2.93
C LEU A 44 -23.90 -4.19 1.90
N PRO A 45 -24.60 -3.05 2.10
CA PRO A 45 -24.38 -1.85 1.32
C PRO A 45 -22.90 -1.44 1.36
N VAL A 46 -22.39 -0.94 0.23
CA VAL A 46 -20.96 -0.64 0.06
C VAL A 46 -20.46 0.41 1.06
N GLU A 47 -21.33 1.31 1.52
CA GLU A 47 -21.05 2.33 2.53
C GLU A 47 -20.76 1.69 3.88
N ILE A 48 -21.54 0.67 4.26
CA ILE A 48 -21.36 -0.08 5.51
C ILE A 48 -20.08 -0.91 5.41
N LEU A 49 -19.87 -1.58 4.27
CA LEU A 49 -18.66 -2.37 4.05
C LEU A 49 -17.41 -1.50 4.09
N SER A 50 -17.47 -0.29 3.51
CA SER A 50 -16.40 0.71 3.54
C SER A 50 -16.08 1.12 4.98
N LYS A 51 -17.10 1.36 5.81
CA LYS A 51 -16.91 1.66 7.23
C LYS A 51 -16.30 0.49 8.00
N VAL A 52 -16.68 -0.74 7.70
CA VAL A 52 -16.06 -1.94 8.31
C VAL A 52 -14.58 -1.99 7.96
N ILE A 53 -14.21 -1.84 6.68
CA ILE A 53 -12.80 -1.95 6.26
C ILE A 53 -11.92 -0.80 6.74
N GLU A 54 -12.47 0.41 6.91
CA GLU A 54 -11.77 1.57 7.48
C GLU A 54 -11.24 1.31 8.90
N ASN A 55 -11.90 0.42 9.66
CA ASN A 55 -11.52 0.13 11.04
C ASN A 55 -10.34 -0.86 11.17
N PHE A 56 -9.91 -1.52 10.09
CA PHE A 56 -8.76 -2.41 10.16
C PHE A 56 -7.43 -1.63 10.14
N ASP A 57 -6.56 -1.98 11.08
CA ASP A 57 -5.16 -1.58 11.06
C ASP A 57 -4.34 -2.66 10.31
N PRO A 58 -3.66 -2.32 9.20
CA PRO A 58 -2.94 -3.29 8.38
C PRO A 58 -1.73 -3.92 9.10
N ILE A 59 -1.24 -3.32 10.18
CA ILE A 59 -0.13 -3.81 10.99
C ILE A 59 -0.67 -4.64 12.16
N ALA A 60 -1.67 -4.12 12.88
CA ALA A 60 -2.19 -4.81 14.07
C ALA A 60 -3.10 -6.00 13.71
N ASP A 61 -3.89 -5.89 12.64
CA ASP A 61 -4.92 -6.88 12.29
C ASP A 61 -4.47 -7.82 11.16
N GLN A 62 -3.17 -8.00 10.99
CA GLN A 62 -2.63 -8.77 9.87
C GLN A 62 -3.12 -10.23 9.85
N GLU A 63 -3.25 -10.85 11.04
CA GLU A 63 -3.79 -12.21 11.17
C GLU A 63 -5.29 -12.27 10.82
N SER A 64 -6.09 -11.32 11.31
CA SER A 64 -7.52 -11.25 10.99
C SER A 64 -7.75 -11.01 9.50
N LEU A 65 -6.96 -10.15 8.87
CA LEU A 65 -7.00 -9.92 7.42
C LEU A 65 -6.55 -11.16 6.63
N ALA A 66 -5.58 -11.92 7.13
CA ALA A 66 -5.18 -13.20 6.52
C ALA A 66 -6.31 -14.22 6.60
N CYS A 67 -6.99 -14.35 7.74
CA CYS A 67 -8.16 -15.20 7.89
C CYS A 67 -9.31 -14.78 6.96
N LEU A 68 -9.59 -13.48 6.86
CA LEU A 68 -10.59 -12.95 5.93
C LEU A 68 -10.25 -13.31 4.48
N ALA A 69 -8.97 -13.24 4.11
CA ALA A 69 -8.53 -13.54 2.75
C ALA A 69 -8.74 -15.00 2.33
N LEU A 70 -8.88 -15.92 3.29
CA LEU A 70 -9.09 -17.35 3.04
C LEU A 70 -10.56 -17.74 2.87
N VAL A 71 -11.51 -16.85 3.20
CA VAL A 71 -12.95 -17.17 3.19
C VAL A 71 -13.46 -17.45 1.77
N ASN A 72 -13.19 -16.55 0.84
CA ASN A 72 -13.51 -16.69 -0.59
C ASN A 72 -12.70 -15.66 -1.40
N ARG A 73 -12.84 -15.70 -2.73
CA ARG A 73 -12.11 -14.81 -3.66
C ARG A 73 -12.31 -13.34 -3.35
N ASP A 74 -13.55 -12.93 -3.07
CA ASP A 74 -13.92 -11.52 -2.96
C ASP A 74 -13.61 -10.96 -1.57
N CYS A 75 -13.71 -11.77 -0.52
CA CYS A 75 -13.12 -11.48 0.80
C CYS A 75 -11.59 -11.41 0.72
N GLY A 76 -10.96 -12.22 -0.13
CA GLY A 76 -9.56 -12.08 -0.52
C GLY A 76 -9.23 -10.70 -1.06
N GLN A 77 -10.07 -10.19 -1.96
CA GLN A 77 -9.89 -8.86 -2.53
C GLN A 77 -10.14 -7.74 -1.51
N LEU A 78 -11.13 -7.92 -0.65
CA LEU A 78 -11.40 -7.00 0.47
C LEU A 78 -10.23 -6.94 1.46
N ALA A 79 -9.64 -8.10 1.81
CA ALA A 79 -8.47 -8.14 2.67
C ALA A 79 -7.26 -7.46 2.00
N ARG A 80 -7.07 -7.65 0.69
CA ARG A 80 -6.02 -6.96 -0.07
C ARG A 80 -6.20 -5.44 -0.08
N SER A 81 -7.43 -4.93 -0.14
CA SER A 81 -7.66 -3.48 -0.10
C SER A 81 -7.18 -2.86 1.21
N CYS A 82 -7.31 -3.58 2.34
CA CYS A 82 -6.75 -3.17 3.62
C CYS A 82 -5.22 -3.27 3.63
N GLN A 83 -4.67 -4.42 3.21
CA GLN A 83 -3.23 -4.72 3.30
C GLN A 83 -2.38 -3.87 2.34
N PHE A 84 -2.88 -3.59 1.14
CA PHE A 84 -2.15 -2.94 0.06
C PHE A 84 -2.55 -1.48 -0.16
N ARG A 85 -3.33 -0.87 0.74
CA ARG A 85 -3.72 0.55 0.67
C ARG A 85 -2.50 1.48 0.53
N SER A 86 -1.40 1.16 1.20
CA SER A 86 -0.13 1.87 1.08
C SER A 86 1.00 0.88 0.86
N VAL A 87 1.71 1.01 -0.25
CA VAL A 87 2.84 0.12 -0.59
C VAL A 87 4.15 0.89 -0.55
N LYS A 88 5.21 0.23 -0.06
CA LYS A 88 6.56 0.80 -0.04
C LYS A 88 7.40 0.14 -1.13
N LEU A 89 7.94 0.95 -2.04
CA LEU A 89 8.92 0.54 -3.04
C LEU A 89 10.31 0.93 -2.57
N ASP A 90 11.01 -0.02 -1.97
CA ASP A 90 12.35 0.18 -1.40
C ASP A 90 13.42 -0.64 -2.09
N PHE A 91 13.22 -0.96 -3.36
CA PHE A 91 14.16 -1.74 -4.19
C PHE A 91 14.54 -3.11 -3.61
N SER A 92 13.88 -3.57 -2.54
CA SER A 92 14.04 -4.93 -2.03
C SER A 92 13.46 -5.94 -3.02
N SER A 93 13.88 -7.21 -2.92
CA SER A 93 13.33 -8.29 -3.76
C SER A 93 11.80 -8.36 -3.69
N ARG A 94 11.22 -8.12 -2.49
CA ARG A 94 9.77 -8.08 -2.29
C ARG A 94 9.12 -6.89 -3.01
N ALA A 95 9.70 -5.69 -2.88
CA ALA A 95 9.21 -4.51 -3.58
C ALA A 95 9.32 -4.65 -5.10
N THR A 96 10.39 -5.24 -5.61
CA THR A 96 10.56 -5.55 -7.05
C THR A 96 9.53 -6.55 -7.54
N SER A 97 9.23 -7.57 -6.73
CA SER A 97 8.21 -8.58 -7.05
C SER A 97 6.82 -7.95 -7.10
N LEU A 98 6.51 -7.10 -6.11
CA LEU A 98 5.27 -6.32 -6.06
C LEU A 98 5.14 -5.40 -7.28
N ALA A 99 6.19 -4.65 -7.62
CA ALA A 99 6.21 -3.80 -8.80
C ALA A 99 5.98 -4.61 -10.09
N GLY A 100 6.59 -5.80 -10.20
CA GLY A 100 6.37 -6.70 -11.33
C GLY A 100 4.91 -7.15 -11.50
N VAL A 101 4.20 -7.41 -10.39
CA VAL A 101 2.76 -7.69 -10.42
C VAL A 101 1.98 -6.47 -10.93
N LEU A 102 2.23 -5.29 -10.36
CA LEU A 102 1.55 -4.05 -10.76
C LEU A 102 1.80 -3.70 -12.23
N PHE A 103 3.03 -3.89 -12.74
CA PHE A 103 3.34 -3.71 -14.16
C PHE A 103 2.58 -4.68 -15.06
N ARG A 104 2.48 -5.96 -14.66
CA ARG A 104 1.71 -6.95 -15.43
C ARG A 104 0.24 -6.56 -15.53
N GLU A 105 -0.35 -6.11 -14.43
CA GLU A 105 -1.73 -5.64 -14.43
C GLU A 105 -1.92 -4.36 -15.25
N ALA A 106 -0.95 -3.44 -15.24
CA ALA A 106 -1.00 -2.24 -16.09
C ALA A 106 -0.99 -2.62 -17.58
N VAL A 107 -0.17 -3.60 -17.98
CA VAL A 107 -0.17 -4.14 -19.33
C VAL A 107 -1.50 -4.81 -19.66
N GLU A 108 -2.08 -5.58 -18.73
CA GLU A 108 -3.38 -6.21 -18.92
C GLU A 108 -4.48 -5.16 -19.15
N ARG A 109 -4.54 -4.11 -18.32
CA ARG A 109 -5.50 -3.01 -18.44
C ARG A 109 -5.40 -2.28 -19.78
N SER A 110 -4.18 -2.08 -20.29
CA SER A 110 -3.96 -1.46 -21.60
C SER A 110 -4.61 -2.25 -22.75
N ARG A 111 -4.79 -3.56 -22.57
CA ARG A 111 -5.38 -4.49 -23.56
C ARG A 111 -6.86 -4.77 -23.31
N HIS A 112 -7.38 -4.41 -22.14
CA HIS A 112 -8.71 -4.80 -21.66
C HIS A 112 -9.53 -3.59 -21.17
N HIS A 113 -9.56 -2.51 -21.94
CA HIS A 113 -10.38 -1.32 -21.67
C HIS A 113 -10.26 -0.79 -20.22
N GLY A 114 -9.06 -0.83 -19.64
CA GLY A 114 -8.82 -0.35 -18.28
C GLY A 114 -9.14 -1.34 -17.15
N ARG A 115 -9.57 -2.57 -17.46
CA ARG A 115 -9.92 -3.61 -16.48
C ARG A 115 -8.95 -4.78 -16.49
N THR A 116 -8.87 -5.49 -15.37
CA THR A 116 -8.23 -6.82 -15.29
C THR A 116 -9.27 -7.94 -15.34
N ARG A 117 -8.86 -9.14 -15.74
CA ARG A 117 -9.74 -10.33 -15.79
C ARG A 117 -10.03 -10.92 -14.41
N LEU A 118 -9.08 -10.78 -13.50
CA LEU A 118 -9.18 -11.23 -12.11
C LEU A 118 -9.01 -10.03 -11.17
N PRO A 119 -9.39 -10.18 -9.89
CA PRO A 119 -9.25 -9.09 -8.92
C PRO A 119 -7.77 -8.72 -8.84
N SER A 120 -7.51 -7.44 -9.04
CA SER A 120 -6.16 -6.92 -9.20
C SER A 120 -5.63 -6.35 -7.90
N LEU A 121 -4.32 -6.42 -7.73
CA LEU A 121 -3.64 -5.78 -6.62
C LEU A 121 -3.59 -4.26 -6.81
N GLY A 122 -3.45 -3.80 -8.05
CA GLY A 122 -3.35 -2.39 -8.39
C GLY A 122 -4.59 -1.58 -8.03
N ALA A 123 -5.79 -2.17 -8.09
CA ALA A 123 -7.00 -1.49 -7.62
C ALA A 123 -7.03 -1.28 -6.09
N CYS A 124 -6.27 -2.09 -5.34
CA CYS A 124 -6.15 -1.95 -3.88
C CYS A 124 -5.13 -0.87 -3.46
N VAL A 125 -4.24 -0.43 -4.36
CA VAL A 125 -3.17 0.51 -4.03
C VAL A 125 -3.70 1.95 -4.07
N ARG A 126 -3.60 2.67 -2.95
CA ARG A 126 -4.00 4.07 -2.82
C ARG A 126 -2.80 5.02 -2.73
N HIS A 127 -1.68 4.54 -2.21
CA HIS A 127 -0.47 5.33 -2.02
C HIS A 127 0.77 4.45 -2.27
N VAL A 128 1.71 4.97 -3.06
CA VAL A 128 3.02 4.37 -3.28
C VAL A 128 4.08 5.24 -2.62
N ARG A 129 4.84 4.68 -1.69
CA ARG A 129 5.98 5.34 -1.04
C ARG A 129 7.27 4.80 -1.65
N ALA A 130 7.97 5.62 -2.43
CA ALA A 130 9.28 5.27 -2.94
C ALA A 130 10.36 5.63 -1.89
N SER A 131 11.16 4.65 -1.50
CA SER A 131 12.30 4.90 -0.63
C SER A 131 13.50 5.30 -1.48
N ASN A 132 13.86 6.59 -1.46
CA ASN A 132 15.07 7.06 -2.13
C ASN A 132 16.35 6.80 -1.32
N MET A 133 16.26 5.97 -0.27
CA MET A 133 17.35 5.75 0.67
C MET A 133 18.60 5.14 0.00
N TYR A 134 18.44 4.38 -1.09
CA TYR A 134 19.57 3.85 -1.87
C TYR A 134 20.28 4.92 -2.69
N PHE A 135 19.53 5.87 -3.26
CA PHE A 135 20.10 7.01 -3.96
C PHE A 135 20.90 7.90 -3.01
N TRP A 136 20.32 8.26 -1.86
CA TRP A 136 21.02 9.08 -0.87
C TRP A 136 22.24 8.37 -0.27
N ARG A 137 22.14 7.06 0.02
CA ARG A 137 23.32 6.27 0.43
C ARG A 137 24.43 6.27 -0.62
N GLN A 138 24.08 6.25 -1.90
CA GLN A 138 25.06 6.29 -2.98
C GLN A 138 25.67 7.69 -3.12
N VAL A 139 24.88 8.75 -2.99
CA VAL A 139 25.35 10.13 -2.93
C VAL A 139 26.30 10.34 -1.75
N ASP A 140 25.96 9.84 -0.57
CA ASP A 140 26.80 9.93 0.62
C ASP A 140 28.11 9.14 0.46
N ALA A 141 28.04 7.94 -0.13
CA ALA A 141 29.23 7.14 -0.44
C ALA A 141 30.14 7.81 -1.48
N LEU A 142 29.57 8.53 -2.47
CA LEU A 142 30.32 9.32 -3.44
C LEU A 142 30.95 10.58 -2.81
N LYS A 143 30.24 11.24 -1.89
CA LYS A 143 30.75 12.37 -1.10
C LYS A 143 31.87 11.95 -0.13
N ALA A 144 31.81 10.72 0.39
CA ALA A 144 32.81 10.15 1.29
C ALA A 144 34.05 9.56 0.56
N GLY A 145 34.16 9.72 -0.76
CA GLY A 145 35.36 9.35 -1.53
C GLY A 145 36.61 10.17 -1.14
N PRO A 146 37.81 9.75 -1.56
CA PRO A 146 39.12 10.21 -1.01
C PRO A 146 39.48 11.68 -1.28
N PHE A 147 38.59 12.46 -1.89
CA PHE A 147 38.75 13.90 -2.09
C PHE A 147 37.90 14.69 -1.09
N SER A 148 38.06 14.41 0.22
CA SER A 148 37.72 15.40 1.24
C SER A 148 38.72 16.55 1.13
N ARG A 149 38.38 17.54 0.33
CA ARG A 149 38.97 18.87 0.47
C ARG A 149 38.42 19.44 1.77
N ASP A 150 39.26 19.43 2.80
CA ASP A 150 39.07 20.25 4.00
C ASP A 150 38.71 21.67 3.54
N GLY A 151 37.55 22.14 3.95
CA GLY A 151 36.98 23.39 3.49
C GLY A 151 35.65 23.66 4.14
N ASN A 152 35.72 24.08 5.41
CA ASN A 152 34.70 24.77 6.20
C ASN A 152 33.46 25.25 5.42
N HIS A 153 32.26 24.80 5.81
CA HIS A 153 31.14 25.72 5.96
C HIS A 153 30.01 25.15 6.81
N GLU A 154 29.54 25.99 7.73
CA GLU A 154 28.20 25.96 8.31
C GLU A 154 27.13 25.98 7.20
N ASP A 155 25.90 25.61 7.60
CA ASP A 155 24.60 26.04 7.04
C ASP A 155 23.71 24.93 6.40
N ASP A 156 22.70 24.57 7.19
CA ASP A 156 21.29 24.28 6.95
C ASP A 156 20.74 23.54 5.70
N ARG A 157 19.68 22.77 6.03
CA ARG A 157 18.47 22.40 5.26
C ARG A 157 18.39 20.99 4.68
N GLU A 158 17.52 20.20 5.32
CA GLU A 158 16.81 19.09 4.69
C GLU A 158 15.96 19.57 3.50
N PRO A 159 15.82 18.76 2.43
CA PRO A 159 14.65 18.83 1.56
C PRO A 159 13.88 17.50 1.56
N MET A 160 12.73 17.52 2.24
CA MET A 160 11.61 16.60 2.03
C MET A 160 10.86 17.06 0.77
N THR A 161 10.88 16.26 -0.30
CA THR A 161 10.08 16.52 -1.51
C THR A 161 8.85 15.62 -1.53
N ASP A 162 7.69 16.21 -1.24
CA ASP A 162 6.38 15.69 -1.61
C ASP A 162 6.14 15.91 -3.11
N LEU A 163 5.87 14.82 -3.85
CA LEU A 163 5.40 14.88 -5.22
C LEU A 163 3.87 14.81 -5.22
N GLN A 164 3.21 15.96 -5.37
CA GLN A 164 1.80 16.05 -5.74
C GLN A 164 1.66 15.86 -7.25
N PHE A 165 0.84 14.90 -7.68
CA PHE A 165 0.40 14.76 -9.06
C PHE A 165 -0.85 15.62 -9.28
N GLN A 166 -0.80 16.50 -10.29
CA GLN A 166 -1.98 17.17 -10.89
C GLN A 166 -2.80 16.19 -11.73
#